data_AF-Q5PPZ8-F1
#
_entry.id   AF-Q5PPZ8-F1
#
_cell.length_a   1.000
_cell.length_b   1.000
_cell.length_c   1.000
_cell.angle_alpha   90.00
_cell.angle_beta   90.00
_cell.angle_gamma   90.00
#
_symmetry.space_group_name_H-M   'P 1'
#
loop_
_entity.id
_entity.type
_entity.pdbx_description
1 polymer ?
#
loop_
_entity_poly.entity_id
_entity_poly.type
_entity_poly.pdbx_seq_one_letter_code
_entity_poly.pdbx_strand_id
1 'polypeptide(L)'
;MDHYSGWKIEPKFSNKVLIGNWVEERKKFRTRRQPMQDSCYNIDFVNFPDSKPDWIFTRSIVKKMEGLPKCLLLSHHGEAKHKHLVSHYDDHFLRPGNSTLPTLRSYDGNRLAWVPERSDYPTADPPTNFGLLQAKEKQWREKFSEEPRSLYSASYKQPPTSAYNTMRFGVAPRVLSSTMYPSNNNNKSMNFREYRHLQVPGFPVHHTHINQPAGSMA
;
A
#
# COMPACT_ATOMS: atom_id res chain seq x y z
N MET A 1 35.52 -47.39 -21.45
CA MET A 1 35.70 -48.29 -20.30
C MET A 1 36.23 -49.55 -20.93
N ASP A 2 37.55 -49.72 -20.93
CA ASP A 2 38.19 -50.63 -21.86
C ASP A 2 38.68 -51.84 -21.07
N HIS A 3 38.00 -52.96 -21.22
CA HIS A 3 38.44 -54.25 -20.72
C HIS A 3 39.64 -54.72 -21.55
N TYR A 4 40.85 -54.62 -21.00
CA TYR A 4 42.03 -55.26 -21.58
C TYR A 4 42.36 -56.53 -20.78
N SER A 5 42.40 -57.66 -21.50
CA SER A 5 42.96 -58.91 -20.99
C SER A 5 44.49 -58.76 -20.90
N GLY A 6 45.03 -58.86 -19.69
CA GLY A 6 46.38 -58.40 -19.30
C GLY A 6 47.60 -59.15 -19.88
N TRP A 7 47.47 -59.91 -20.97
CA TRP A 7 48.55 -60.77 -21.49
C TRP A 7 49.13 -60.33 -22.84
N LYS A 8 48.58 -59.29 -23.48
CA LYS A 8 49.13 -58.67 -24.70
C LYS A 8 49.28 -57.16 -24.49
N ILE A 9 50.50 -56.72 -24.22
CA ILE A 9 50.85 -55.30 -24.08
C ILE A 9 51.44 -54.85 -25.41
N GLU A 10 50.59 -54.38 -26.32
CA GLU A 10 51.04 -53.78 -27.58
C GLU A 10 51.39 -52.30 -27.36
N PRO A 11 52.54 -51.81 -27.88
CA PRO A 11 52.87 -50.40 -27.82
C PRO A 11 51.83 -49.57 -28.59
N LYS A 12 51.26 -48.56 -27.93
CA LYS A 12 50.31 -47.64 -28.56
C LYS A 12 51.07 -46.57 -29.35
N PHE A 13 50.81 -46.51 -30.65
CA PHE A 13 51.39 -45.51 -31.55
C PHE A 13 50.37 -44.43 -31.90
N SER A 14 50.83 -43.28 -32.39
CA SER A 14 49.96 -42.23 -32.92
C SER A 14 49.21 -42.71 -34.17
N ASN A 15 47.98 -42.24 -34.40
CA ASN A 15 47.18 -42.54 -35.61
C ASN A 15 47.88 -42.17 -36.94
N LYS A 16 49.04 -41.51 -36.91
CA LYS A 16 49.91 -41.28 -38.07
C LYS A 16 50.68 -42.53 -38.49
N VAL A 17 51.02 -43.39 -37.54
CA VAL A 17 51.76 -44.63 -37.73
C VAL A 17 50.80 -45.72 -38.21
N LEU A 18 51.16 -46.43 -39.28
CA LEU A 18 50.30 -47.41 -39.95
C LEU A 18 50.38 -48.79 -39.27
N ILE A 19 50.20 -48.82 -37.96
CA ILE A 19 50.31 -50.02 -37.11
C ILE A 19 49.02 -50.17 -36.30
N GLY A 20 48.53 -51.40 -36.15
CA GLY A 20 47.27 -51.68 -35.45
C GLY A 20 46.06 -51.11 -36.18
N ASN A 21 45.07 -50.62 -35.43
CA ASN A 21 43.75 -50.21 -35.93
C ASN A 21 43.71 -48.77 -36.51
N TRP A 22 44.80 -48.34 -37.15
CA TRP A 22 45.03 -46.94 -37.53
C TRP A 22 43.98 -46.38 -38.50
N VAL A 23 43.40 -47.21 -39.39
CA VAL A 23 42.35 -46.80 -40.34
C VAL A 23 41.06 -46.42 -39.62
N GLU A 24 40.61 -47.27 -38.69
CA GLU A 24 39.38 -47.02 -37.92
C GLU A 24 39.57 -45.83 -36.98
N GLU A 25 40.75 -45.67 -36.39
CA GLU A 25 41.06 -44.52 -35.55
C GLU A 25 41.05 -43.18 -36.29
N ARG A 26 41.30 -43.17 -37.61
CA ARG A 26 41.12 -41.98 -38.46
C ARG A 26 39.69 -41.78 -38.93
N LYS A 27 38.91 -42.85 -39.11
CA LYS A 27 37.49 -42.79 -39.47
C LYS A 27 36.58 -42.38 -38.30
N LYS A 28 37.06 -42.46 -37.06
CA LYS A 28 36.34 -41.93 -35.89
C LYS A 28 35.99 -40.46 -36.15
N PHE A 29 34.70 -40.21 -36.39
CA PHE A 29 34.18 -38.88 -36.60
C PHE A 29 34.53 -38.04 -35.37
N ARG A 30 35.33 -36.99 -35.58
CA ARG A 30 35.38 -35.90 -34.61
C ARG A 30 33.98 -35.31 -34.59
N THR A 31 33.24 -35.51 -33.51
CA THR A 31 31.94 -34.87 -33.30
C THR A 31 32.14 -33.35 -33.35
N ARG A 32 32.12 -32.77 -34.55
CA ARG A 32 31.82 -31.37 -34.73
C ARG A 32 30.37 -31.27 -34.27
N ARG A 33 30.12 -30.48 -33.22
CA ARG A 33 28.75 -30.13 -32.81
C ARG A 33 28.05 -29.60 -34.05
N GLN A 34 27.24 -30.43 -34.71
CA GLN A 34 26.39 -29.95 -35.78
C GLN A 34 25.32 -29.07 -35.12
N PRO A 35 24.92 -27.96 -35.74
CA PRO A 35 23.74 -27.24 -35.26
C PRO A 35 22.57 -28.22 -35.27
N MET A 36 21.85 -28.30 -34.15
CA MET A 36 20.68 -29.17 -34.02
C MET A 36 19.64 -28.73 -35.05
N GLN A 37 18.98 -29.68 -35.72
CA GLN A 37 17.91 -29.35 -36.65
C GLN A 37 16.74 -28.74 -35.87
N ASP A 38 16.24 -27.61 -36.33
CA ASP A 38 15.07 -26.96 -35.74
C ASP A 38 13.79 -27.71 -36.09
N SER A 39 12.78 -27.58 -35.23
CA SER A 39 11.44 -28.12 -35.51
C SER A 39 10.79 -27.37 -36.67
N CYS A 40 9.88 -28.01 -37.41
CA CYS A 40 9.09 -27.34 -38.46
C CYS A 40 8.37 -26.10 -37.91
N TYR A 41 7.92 -26.15 -36.65
CA TYR A 41 7.31 -24.99 -35.98
C TYR A 41 8.27 -23.79 -35.87
N ASN A 42 9.53 -23.99 -35.49
CA ASN A 42 10.52 -22.90 -35.40
C ASN A 42 10.92 -22.36 -36.78
N ILE A 43 10.78 -23.18 -37.83
CA ILE A 43 11.02 -22.79 -39.22
C ILE A 43 9.85 -21.93 -39.74
N ASP A 44 8.61 -22.34 -39.46
CA ASP A 44 7.40 -21.69 -39.96
C ASP A 44 7.03 -20.44 -39.15
N PHE A 45 7.22 -20.47 -37.83
CA PHE A 45 6.92 -19.37 -36.93
C PHE A 45 8.17 -18.57 -36.57
N VAL A 46 8.38 -17.49 -37.30
CA VAL A 46 9.41 -16.50 -36.97
C VAL A 46 8.91 -15.62 -35.82
N ASN A 47 9.62 -15.65 -34.70
CA ASN A 47 9.40 -14.68 -33.63
C ASN A 47 9.84 -13.30 -34.12
N PHE A 48 8.92 -12.35 -34.18
CA PHE A 48 9.22 -10.94 -34.45
C PHE A 48 9.25 -10.20 -33.10
N PRO A 49 10.39 -10.09 -32.41
CA PRO A 49 10.47 -9.47 -31.09
C PRO A 49 10.07 -7.99 -31.11
N ASP A 50 10.25 -7.32 -32.25
CA ASP A 50 9.92 -5.90 -32.44
C ASP A 50 8.54 -5.68 -33.09
N SER A 51 7.80 -6.76 -33.39
CA SER A 51 6.44 -6.69 -33.93
C SER A 51 5.49 -6.16 -32.87
N LYS A 52 5.31 -4.84 -32.86
CA LYS A 52 4.18 -4.22 -32.15
C LYS A 52 2.97 -4.26 -33.09
N PRO A 53 1.80 -4.73 -32.62
CA PRO A 53 0.58 -4.63 -33.42
C PRO A 53 0.32 -3.15 -33.73
N ASP A 54 -0.18 -2.87 -34.94
CA ASP A 54 -0.52 -1.50 -35.32
C ASP A 54 -1.55 -0.92 -34.35
N TRP A 55 -1.15 0.12 -33.63
CA TRP A 55 -1.98 0.79 -32.62
C TRP A 55 -3.20 1.46 -33.27
N ILE A 56 -3.12 1.86 -34.55
CA ILE A 56 -4.23 2.47 -35.29
C ILE A 56 -5.27 1.40 -35.60
N PHE A 57 -4.84 0.27 -36.16
CA PHE A 57 -5.69 -0.88 -36.44
C PHE A 57 -6.38 -1.40 -35.19
N THR A 58 -5.63 -1.64 -34.11
CA THR A 58 -6.20 -2.13 -32.83
C THR A 58 -7.20 -1.14 -32.23
N ARG A 59 -6.87 0.17 -32.21
CA ARG A 59 -7.81 1.21 -31.76
C ARG A 59 -9.09 1.24 -32.60
N SER A 60 -9.00 1.00 -33.91
CA SER A 60 -10.17 0.96 -34.80
C SER A 60 -11.09 -0.23 -34.49
N ILE A 61 -10.52 -1.40 -34.17
CA ILE A 61 -11.29 -2.60 -33.77
C ILE A 61 -11.96 -2.37 -32.43
N VAL A 62 -11.22 -1.87 -31.43
CA VAL A 62 -11.77 -1.57 -30.10
C VAL A 62 -12.96 -0.62 -30.21
N LYS A 63 -12.83 0.47 -30.96
CA LYS A 63 -13.93 1.41 -31.22
C LYS A 63 -15.14 0.78 -31.89
N LYS A 64 -14.94 -0.16 -32.82
CA LYS A 64 -16.05 -0.89 -33.45
C LYS A 64 -16.74 -1.84 -32.45
N MET A 65 -16.01 -2.36 -31.47
CA MET A 65 -16.52 -3.28 -30.45
C MET A 65 -17.15 -2.59 -29.23
N GLU A 66 -16.93 -1.28 -29.04
CA GLU A 66 -17.51 -0.51 -27.91
C GLU A 66 -19.05 -0.52 -27.87
N GLY A 67 -19.71 -0.78 -29.00
CA GLY A 67 -21.17 -0.94 -29.07
C GLY A 67 -21.95 0.36 -28.84
N LEU A 68 -23.27 0.23 -28.65
CA LEU A 68 -24.15 1.38 -28.40
C LEU A 68 -24.18 1.69 -26.89
N PRO A 69 -24.12 2.97 -26.48
CA PRO A 69 -24.19 3.30 -25.06
C PRO A 69 -25.55 2.92 -24.46
N LYS A 70 -25.51 2.38 -23.23
CA LYS A 70 -26.69 1.92 -22.46
C LYS A 70 -27.82 2.96 -22.40
N CYS A 71 -27.48 4.26 -22.36
CA CYS A 71 -28.49 5.32 -22.32
C CYS A 71 -29.38 5.34 -23.56
N LEU A 72 -28.88 4.99 -24.75
CA LEU A 72 -29.69 4.95 -25.96
C LEU A 72 -30.62 3.74 -26.02
N LEU A 73 -30.24 2.63 -25.36
CA LEU A 73 -31.04 1.40 -25.34
C LEU A 73 -32.09 1.38 -24.24
N LEU A 74 -31.76 1.92 -23.06
CA LEU A 74 -32.57 1.74 -21.84
C LEU A 74 -33.15 3.04 -21.29
N SER A 75 -32.82 4.20 -21.86
CA SER A 75 -33.48 5.45 -21.45
C SER A 75 -34.86 5.51 -22.06
N HIS A 76 -35.86 5.70 -21.20
CA HIS A 76 -37.21 6.05 -21.61
C HIS A 76 -37.36 7.56 -21.45
N HIS A 77 -37.88 8.21 -22.50
CA HIS A 77 -38.26 9.64 -22.50
C HIS A 77 -37.13 10.64 -22.18
N GLY A 78 -35.85 10.24 -22.29
CA GLY A 78 -34.71 11.11 -22.02
C GLY A 78 -34.60 11.53 -20.55
N GLU A 79 -35.17 10.76 -19.63
CA GLU A 79 -35.14 11.10 -18.21
C GLU A 79 -33.72 11.06 -17.64
N ALA A 80 -33.40 12.04 -16.81
CA ALA A 80 -32.14 12.06 -16.09
C ALA A 80 -32.07 10.89 -15.08
N LYS A 81 -30.93 10.22 -14.99
CA LYS A 81 -30.74 9.07 -14.08
C LYS A 81 -31.00 9.38 -12.61
N HIS A 82 -30.88 10.65 -12.22
CA HIS A 82 -31.05 11.13 -10.85
C HIS A 82 -32.49 11.63 -10.56
N LYS A 83 -33.43 11.45 -11.48
CA LYS A 83 -34.81 11.94 -11.33
C LYS A 83 -35.57 11.24 -10.19
N HIS A 84 -35.24 9.98 -9.89
CA HIS A 84 -35.99 9.12 -8.97
C HIS A 84 -35.14 8.71 -7.76
N LEU A 85 -34.68 9.70 -6.98
CA LEU A 85 -33.83 9.46 -5.79
C LEU A 85 -34.61 9.40 -4.46
N VAL A 86 -35.90 9.73 -4.49
CA VAL A 86 -36.80 9.72 -3.33
C VAL A 86 -37.66 8.46 -3.39
N SER A 87 -37.74 7.73 -2.28
CA SER A 87 -38.62 6.57 -2.16
C SER A 87 -40.04 6.99 -1.75
N HIS A 88 -41.05 6.19 -2.07
CA HIS A 88 -42.43 6.44 -1.60
C HIS A 88 -42.53 6.61 -0.08
N TYR A 89 -41.74 5.85 0.68
CA TYR A 89 -41.71 5.96 2.13
C TYR A 89 -41.20 7.33 2.59
N ASP A 90 -40.10 7.79 1.99
CA ASP A 90 -39.49 9.08 2.28
C ASP A 90 -40.44 10.25 1.93
N ASP A 91 -41.09 10.18 0.76
CA ASP A 91 -42.07 11.18 0.35
C ASP A 91 -43.30 11.24 1.27
N HIS A 92 -43.85 10.09 1.68
CA HIS A 92 -45.09 10.04 2.48
C HIS A 92 -44.87 10.36 3.96
N PHE A 93 -43.81 9.86 4.58
CA PHE A 93 -43.63 9.92 6.03
C PHE A 93 -42.61 10.96 6.49
N LEU A 94 -41.54 11.15 5.73
CA LEU A 94 -40.42 12.00 6.12
C LEU A 94 -40.55 13.42 5.56
N ARG A 95 -41.36 13.58 4.50
CA ARG A 95 -41.69 14.86 3.86
C ARG A 95 -43.18 15.19 4.01
N PRO A 96 -43.64 15.55 5.22
CA PRO A 96 -45.01 16.02 5.40
C PRO A 96 -45.16 17.42 4.77
N GLY A 97 -45.54 17.50 3.49
CA GLY A 97 -46.01 18.77 2.90
C GLY A 97 -45.89 18.94 1.38
N ASN A 98 -46.90 19.63 0.83
CA ASN A 98 -46.95 20.34 -0.46
C ASN A 98 -46.98 19.53 -1.77
N SER A 99 -47.55 18.32 -1.76
CA SER A 99 -48.11 17.78 -3.00
C SER A 99 -49.32 18.63 -3.40
N THR A 100 -49.25 19.31 -4.55
CA THR A 100 -50.42 19.94 -5.19
C THR A 100 -51.41 18.92 -5.74
N LEU A 101 -51.00 17.65 -5.77
CA LEU A 101 -51.77 16.54 -6.31
C LEU A 101 -52.68 15.94 -5.24
N PRO A 102 -53.88 15.47 -5.63
CA PRO A 102 -54.83 14.87 -4.72
C PRO A 102 -54.28 13.56 -4.14
N THR A 103 -54.60 13.32 -2.87
CA THR A 103 -54.19 12.10 -2.15
C THR A 103 -54.84 10.84 -2.72
N LEU A 104 -56.07 10.94 -3.21
CA LEU A 104 -56.81 9.84 -3.80
C LEU A 104 -57.07 10.13 -5.28
N ARG A 105 -57.04 9.05 -6.07
CA ARG A 105 -57.41 9.07 -7.48
C ARG A 105 -58.85 9.58 -7.68
N SER A 106 -59.04 10.43 -8.68
CA SER A 106 -60.35 10.89 -9.12
C SER A 106 -60.55 10.57 -10.60
N TYR A 107 -61.78 10.27 -11.02
CA TYR A 107 -62.10 10.06 -12.43
C TYR A 107 -62.37 11.40 -13.10
N ASP A 108 -61.61 11.75 -14.13
CA ASP A 108 -61.82 12.96 -14.93
C ASP A 108 -62.62 12.60 -16.18
N GLY A 109 -63.91 12.98 -16.17
CA GLY A 109 -64.84 12.68 -17.25
C GLY A 109 -64.47 13.33 -18.59
N ASN A 110 -63.72 14.43 -18.58
CA ASN A 110 -63.28 15.08 -19.82
C ASN A 110 -62.12 14.31 -20.47
N ARG A 111 -61.23 13.74 -19.64
CA ARG A 111 -60.13 12.88 -20.10
C ARG A 111 -60.54 11.43 -20.27
N LEU A 112 -61.73 11.06 -19.79
CA LEU A 112 -62.23 9.68 -19.71
C LEU A 112 -61.24 8.74 -19.00
N ALA A 113 -60.46 9.26 -18.07
CA ALA A 113 -59.37 8.55 -17.41
C ALA A 113 -59.30 8.86 -15.92
N TRP A 114 -58.73 7.94 -15.16
CA TRP A 114 -58.36 8.19 -13.77
C TRP A 114 -57.19 9.16 -13.72
N VAL A 115 -57.37 10.30 -13.04
CA VAL A 115 -56.30 11.27 -12.81
C VAL A 115 -55.29 10.65 -11.85
N PRO A 116 -54.00 10.66 -12.19
CA PRO A 116 -52.96 10.15 -11.32
C PRO A 116 -52.99 10.78 -9.93
N GLU A 117 -52.81 9.96 -8.90
CA GLU A 117 -52.74 10.41 -7.52
C GLU A 117 -51.33 10.86 -7.16
N ARG A 118 -51.14 11.39 -5.94
CA ARG A 118 -49.81 11.75 -5.43
C ARG A 118 -48.76 10.64 -5.61
N SER A 119 -49.12 9.38 -5.41
CA SER A 119 -48.20 8.24 -5.54
C SER A 119 -47.82 7.93 -7.00
N ASP A 120 -48.62 8.36 -7.98
CA ASP A 120 -48.32 8.12 -9.40
C ASP A 120 -47.27 9.11 -9.95
N TYR A 121 -46.98 10.18 -9.21
CA TYR A 121 -46.01 11.20 -9.61
C TYR A 121 -44.71 11.08 -8.81
N PRO A 122 -43.63 10.60 -9.42
CA PRO A 122 -42.35 10.55 -8.74
C PRO A 122 -41.81 11.97 -8.49
N THR A 123 -41.47 12.25 -7.24
CA THR A 123 -40.89 13.53 -6.82
C THR A 123 -39.47 13.68 -7.38
N ALA A 124 -39.23 14.73 -8.16
CA ALA A 124 -37.91 15.04 -8.75
C ALA A 124 -36.97 15.78 -7.77
N ASP A 125 -37.27 15.74 -6.49
CA ASP A 125 -36.51 16.44 -5.46
C ASP A 125 -35.19 15.72 -5.16
N PRO A 126 -34.18 16.44 -4.63
CA PRO A 126 -33.00 15.80 -4.09
C PRO A 126 -33.38 14.83 -2.96
N PRO A 127 -32.63 13.73 -2.78
CA PRO A 127 -32.90 12.74 -1.73
C PRO A 127 -32.83 13.37 -0.34
N THR A 128 -33.57 12.82 0.62
CA THR A 128 -33.52 13.31 2.00
C THR A 128 -32.14 13.06 2.59
N ASN A 129 -31.40 14.13 2.88
CA ASN A 129 -30.07 14.02 3.43
C ASN A 129 -30.12 13.97 4.96
N PHE A 130 -29.99 12.77 5.53
CA PHE A 130 -29.89 12.56 6.98
C PHE A 130 -28.51 12.87 7.57
N GLY A 131 -27.62 13.54 6.84
CA GLY A 131 -26.24 13.77 7.28
C GLY A 131 -25.28 12.62 6.99
N LEU A 132 -25.76 11.53 6.35
CA LEU A 132 -24.95 10.33 6.10
C LEU A 132 -23.75 10.61 5.20
N LEU A 133 -23.95 11.42 4.16
CA LEU A 133 -22.89 11.82 3.24
C LEU A 133 -21.78 12.57 3.99
N GLN A 134 -22.16 13.55 4.81
CA GLN A 134 -21.23 14.35 5.62
C GLN A 134 -20.46 13.47 6.61
N ALA A 135 -21.15 12.53 7.28
CA ALA A 135 -20.54 11.58 8.20
C ALA A 135 -19.53 10.66 7.49
N LYS A 136 -19.89 10.16 6.29
CA LYS A 136 -19.01 9.29 5.49
C LYS A 136 -17.81 10.03 4.94
N GLU A 137 -18.00 11.24 4.43
CA GLU A 137 -16.90 12.08 3.98
C GLU A 137 -15.92 12.39 5.10
N LYS A 138 -16.43 12.70 6.30
CA LYS A 138 -15.60 12.88 7.49
C LYS A 138 -14.82 11.60 7.80
N GLN A 139 -15.49 10.45 7.83
CA GLN A 139 -14.87 9.15 8.07
C GLN A 139 -13.77 8.84 7.03
N TRP A 140 -13.99 9.14 5.74
CA TRP A 140 -12.99 8.91 4.70
C TRP A 140 -11.80 9.83 4.86
N ARG A 141 -12.02 11.12 5.12
CA ARG A 141 -10.94 12.08 5.39
C ARG A 141 -10.07 11.62 6.57
N GLU A 142 -10.69 11.15 7.64
CA GLU A 142 -9.99 10.58 8.81
C GLU A 142 -9.17 9.34 8.43
N LYS A 143 -9.76 8.38 7.72
CA LYS A 143 -9.05 7.17 7.25
C LYS A 143 -7.86 7.45 6.35
N PHE A 144 -7.97 8.44 5.45
CA PHE A 144 -6.86 8.82 4.56
C PHE A 144 -5.75 9.57 5.31
N SER A 145 -6.07 10.19 6.46
CA SER A 145 -5.10 10.94 7.27
C SER A 145 -4.34 10.07 8.28
N GLU A 146 -4.81 8.86 8.57
CA GLU A 146 -4.16 7.96 9.53
C GLU A 146 -2.94 7.27 8.90
N GLU A 147 -1.75 7.51 9.46
CA GLU A 147 -0.55 6.71 9.18
C GLU A 147 -0.81 5.23 9.53
N PRO A 148 -0.21 4.27 8.80
CA PRO A 148 -0.42 2.85 9.07
C PRO A 148 0.13 2.47 10.44
N ARG A 149 -0.75 2.49 11.45
CA ARG A 149 -0.47 2.09 12.83
C ARG A 149 -0.99 0.68 13.07
N SER A 150 -0.25 -0.11 13.84
CA SER A 150 -0.74 -1.42 14.28
C SER A 150 -1.96 -1.21 15.20
N LEU A 151 -2.90 -2.15 15.20
CA LEU A 151 -4.07 -2.12 16.10
C LEU A 151 -3.67 -1.91 17.56
N TYR A 152 -2.56 -2.53 17.98
CA TYR A 152 -1.98 -2.34 19.30
C TYR A 152 -1.63 -0.88 19.57
N SER A 153 -0.87 -0.24 18.67
CA SER A 153 -0.50 1.17 18.82
C SER A 153 -1.67 2.15 18.74
N ALA A 154 -2.73 1.83 18.00
CA ALA A 154 -3.94 2.64 17.93
C ALA A 154 -4.82 2.53 19.19
N SER A 155 -4.91 1.32 19.77
CA SER A 155 -5.72 1.05 20.97
C SER A 155 -5.02 1.42 22.27
N TYR A 156 -3.69 1.39 22.30
CA TYR A 156 -2.91 1.63 23.51
C TYR A 156 -2.82 3.13 23.78
N LYS A 157 -3.56 3.59 24.80
CA LYS A 157 -3.43 4.97 25.31
C LYS A 157 -2.10 5.08 26.04
N GLN A 158 -1.17 5.90 25.53
CA GLN A 158 0.06 6.18 26.24
C GLN A 158 -0.29 6.76 27.63
N PRO A 159 0.21 6.16 28.72
CA PRO A 159 -0.04 6.70 30.04
C PRO A 159 0.63 8.07 30.18
N PRO A 160 0.14 8.95 31.06
CA PRO A 160 0.76 10.25 31.29
C PRO A 160 2.21 10.07 31.75
N THR A 161 3.08 11.04 31.43
CA THR A 161 4.52 10.96 31.76
C THR A 161 4.78 10.72 33.26
N SER A 162 3.87 11.16 34.13
CA SER A 162 3.92 10.94 35.59
C SER A 162 3.75 9.48 36.03
N ALA A 163 3.13 8.62 35.21
CA ALA A 163 3.02 7.19 35.49
C ALA A 163 4.33 6.44 35.25
N TYR A 164 5.24 7.03 34.48
CA TYR A 164 6.58 6.47 34.33
C TYR A 164 7.39 6.83 35.58
N ASN A 165 8.07 5.83 36.14
CA ASN A 165 8.99 6.07 37.24
C ASN A 165 10.03 7.12 36.82
N THR A 166 10.10 8.21 37.58
CA THR A 166 11.16 9.20 37.42
C THR A 166 12.52 8.50 37.56
N MET A 167 13.44 8.73 36.64
CA MET A 167 14.82 8.26 36.75
C MET A 167 15.39 8.69 38.10
N ARG A 168 15.59 7.72 39.01
CA ARG A 168 16.33 7.95 40.25
C ARG A 168 17.80 8.00 39.87
N PHE A 169 18.39 9.19 39.82
CA PHE A 169 19.83 9.30 39.72
C PHE A 169 20.43 8.54 40.91
N GLY A 170 21.25 7.50 40.66
CA GLY A 170 21.85 6.65 41.69
C GLY A 170 22.92 7.35 42.54
N VAL A 171 22.89 8.68 42.60
CA VAL A 171 23.85 9.51 43.32
C VAL A 171 23.08 10.38 44.29
N ALA A 172 23.53 10.41 45.55
CA ALA A 172 22.97 11.31 46.55
C ALA A 172 23.06 12.78 46.06
N PRO A 173 22.03 13.61 46.32
CA PRO A 173 22.07 15.01 45.89
C PRO A 173 23.33 15.69 46.45
N ARG A 174 23.97 16.53 45.63
CA ARG A 174 25.29 17.14 45.92
C ARG A 174 25.33 17.89 47.27
N VAL A 175 24.19 18.38 47.75
CA VAL A 175 24.01 19.02 49.07
C VAL A 175 24.31 18.07 50.24
N LEU A 176 24.02 16.78 50.06
CA LEU A 176 24.31 15.74 51.06
C LEU A 176 25.71 15.11 50.85
N SER A 177 26.45 15.53 49.81
CA SER A 177 27.78 15.00 49.56
C SER A 177 28.80 15.66 50.49
N SER A 178 29.46 14.85 51.29
CA SER A 178 30.55 15.31 52.16
C SER A 178 31.80 15.75 51.38
N THR A 179 31.84 15.55 50.06
CA THR A 179 32.94 15.96 49.18
C THR A 179 33.12 17.48 49.07
N MET A 180 32.12 18.29 49.47
CA MET A 180 32.19 19.76 49.42
C MET A 180 32.63 20.40 50.75
N TYR A 181 32.81 19.62 51.83
CA TYR A 181 33.28 20.19 53.10
C TYR A 181 34.76 20.61 53.00
N PRO A 182 35.13 21.84 53.38
CA PRO A 182 36.50 22.33 53.29
C PRO A 182 37.51 21.42 54.00
N SER A 183 37.12 20.85 55.13
CA SER A 183 37.93 19.89 55.90
C SER A 183 38.35 18.65 55.11
N ASN A 184 37.50 18.20 54.17
CA ASN A 184 37.78 17.04 53.32
C ASN A 184 38.73 17.36 52.15
N ASN A 185 38.97 18.63 51.85
CA ASN A 185 39.92 19.07 50.82
C ASN A 185 41.35 19.24 51.35
N ASN A 186 41.55 19.30 52.68
CA ASN A 186 42.86 19.61 53.28
C ASN A 186 44.01 18.66 52.88
N ASN A 187 43.71 17.37 52.67
CA ASN A 187 44.74 16.36 52.34
C ASN A 187 44.60 15.76 50.92
N LYS A 188 43.51 16.07 50.20
CA LYS A 188 43.19 15.49 48.88
C LYS A 188 43.42 16.43 47.71
N SER A 189 43.63 17.73 47.96
CA SER A 189 43.96 18.73 46.94
C SER A 189 45.46 19.03 46.84
N MET A 190 46.32 18.30 47.55
CA MET A 190 47.77 18.43 47.43
C MET A 190 48.22 17.71 46.15
N ASN A 191 48.72 18.46 45.17
CA ASN A 191 49.23 17.95 43.90
C ASN A 191 50.60 17.28 44.09
N PHE A 192 50.66 16.22 44.89
CA PHE A 192 51.85 15.41 45.00
C PHE A 192 51.90 14.43 43.83
N ARG A 193 52.66 14.84 42.80
CA ARG A 193 52.97 14.13 41.55
C ARG A 193 52.01 14.45 40.41
N GLU A 194 52.59 14.54 39.21
CA GLU A 194 52.04 15.05 37.94
C GLU A 194 50.81 14.30 37.38
N TYR A 195 50.16 13.46 38.19
CA TYR A 195 48.95 12.74 37.81
C TYR A 195 47.75 13.27 38.60
N ARG A 196 46.81 13.90 37.90
CA ARG A 196 45.46 14.15 38.44
C ARG A 196 44.77 12.81 38.60
N HIS A 197 44.78 12.25 39.81
CA HIS A 197 43.91 11.12 40.13
C HIS A 197 42.45 11.58 40.02
N LEU A 198 41.71 10.91 39.13
CA LEU A 198 40.35 11.20 38.69
C LEU A 198 39.43 11.63 39.86
N GLN A 199 39.05 12.90 39.88
CA GLN A 199 37.89 13.35 40.65
C GLN A 199 36.63 12.99 39.87
N VAL A 200 35.66 12.42 40.58
CA VAL A 200 34.38 11.89 40.07
C VAL A 200 33.77 12.80 39.00
N PRO A 201 33.28 12.28 37.84
CA PRO A 201 32.69 13.11 36.80
C PRO A 201 31.42 13.78 37.30
N GLY A 202 31.46 15.10 37.49
CA GLY A 202 30.24 15.89 37.59
C GLY A 202 29.63 16.02 36.21
N PHE A 203 28.55 15.29 35.91
CA PHE A 203 27.75 15.57 34.72
C PHE A 203 27.14 16.98 34.86
N PRO A 204 27.21 17.85 33.83
CA PRO A 204 26.55 19.15 33.88
C PRO A 204 25.02 18.94 33.81
N VAL A 205 24.30 19.55 34.75
CA VAL A 205 22.83 19.63 34.70
C VAL A 205 22.46 20.75 33.73
N HIS A 206 21.69 20.44 32.69
CA HIS A 206 21.07 21.48 31.88
C HIS A 206 20.02 22.20 32.74
N HIS A 207 20.21 23.50 32.96
CA HIS A 207 19.21 24.36 33.59
C HIS A 207 17.99 24.43 32.69
N THR A 208 16.90 23.74 33.05
CA THR A 208 15.59 23.98 32.47
C THR A 208 15.06 25.29 33.05
N HIS A 209 14.99 26.34 32.24
CA HIS A 209 14.26 27.55 32.60
C HIS A 209 12.77 27.20 32.72
N ILE A 210 12.30 27.06 33.95
CA ILE A 210 10.88 26.98 34.28
C ILE A 210 10.32 28.39 34.10
N ASN A 211 9.66 28.64 32.96
CA ASN A 211 8.87 29.85 32.78
C ASN A 211 7.68 29.80 33.75
N GLN A 212 7.73 30.62 34.80
CA GLN A 212 6.57 30.87 35.66
C GLN A 212 5.55 31.73 34.89
N PRO A 213 4.26 31.39 34.86
CA PRO A 213 3.24 32.26 34.32
C PRO A 213 3.04 33.48 35.25
N ALA A 214 3.13 34.67 34.67
CA ALA A 214 2.87 35.93 35.35
C ALA A 214 1.42 35.95 35.88
N GLY A 215 1.27 36.17 37.19
CA GLY A 215 -0.03 36.37 37.82
C GLY A 215 -0.70 37.65 37.30
N SER A 216 -1.96 37.54 36.89
CA SER A 216 -2.84 38.70 36.77
C SER A 216 -3.25 39.13 38.18
N MET A 217 -2.76 40.27 38.64
CA MET A 217 -3.40 40.98 39.74
C MET A 217 -4.67 41.67 39.23
N ALA A 218 -5.62 41.75 40.16
CA ALA A 218 -6.97 42.32 40.15
C ALA A 218 -7.24 43.49 39.20
#